data_AF-A0A7S3T0J2-F1
#
_entry.id   AF-A0A7S3T0J2-F1
#
_cell.length_a   1.000
_cell.length_b   1.000
_cell.length_c   1.000
_cell.angle_alpha   90.00
_cell.angle_beta   90.00
_cell.angle_gamma   90.00
#
_symmetry.space_group_name_H-M   'P 1'
#
loop_
_entity.id
_entity.type
_entity.pdbx_description
1 polymer ?
#
loop_
_entity_poly.entity_id
_entity_poly.type
_entity_poly.pdbx_seq_one_letter_code
_entity_poly.pdbx_strand_id
1 'polypeptide(L)'
;HFPWLARVSPALCLSSEVEDAGERRAEVWRLRRGENGAMLRLRLLQSGQMQHYEGEKGVERVVRVEFPNGEVQHYEGERGVERLVRMELADDGGVEHYEGESGAERLSRAEFANGEEVQYYEGEGGAERMVRAEYADGSVQHYEGERGADRI
;
A
#
# COMPACT_ATOMS: atom_id res chain seq x y z
N HIS A 1 8.81 -6.03 -11.98
CA HIS A 1 8.60 -5.05 -13.07
C HIS A 1 8.39 -3.69 -12.40
N PHE A 2 9.18 -2.65 -12.74
CA PHE A 2 9.08 -1.31 -12.12
C PHE A 2 8.52 -0.32 -13.16
N PRO A 3 7.21 -0.02 -13.15
CA PRO A 3 6.58 0.75 -14.23
C PRO A 3 7.16 2.17 -14.40
N TRP A 4 7.62 2.80 -13.33
CA TRP A 4 8.26 4.13 -13.38
C TRP A 4 9.65 4.10 -14.01
N LEU A 5 10.40 2.98 -13.90
CA LEU A 5 11.74 2.85 -14.52
C LEU A 5 11.68 2.97 -16.05
N ALA A 6 10.54 2.65 -16.67
CA ALA A 6 10.32 2.85 -18.11
C ALA A 6 10.40 4.34 -18.52
N ARG A 7 10.19 5.28 -17.59
CA ARG A 7 10.31 6.73 -17.82
C ARG A 7 11.75 7.25 -17.69
N VAL A 8 12.70 6.45 -17.20
CA VAL A 8 14.02 6.94 -16.73
C VAL A 8 15.22 6.44 -17.56
N SER A 9 14.98 5.93 -18.76
CA SER A 9 15.95 5.42 -19.77
C SER A 9 16.23 3.92 -19.72
N PRO A 10 16.44 3.28 -20.90
CA PRO A 10 16.70 1.84 -21.03
C PRO A 10 18.14 1.39 -20.67
N ALA A 11 19.03 2.29 -20.24
CA ALA A 11 20.44 1.99 -19.93
C ALA A 11 20.69 1.62 -18.45
N LEU A 12 19.64 1.30 -17.69
CA LEU A 12 19.69 1.14 -16.24
C LEU A 12 20.03 -0.31 -15.85
N CYS A 13 21.15 -0.49 -15.16
CA CYS A 13 21.51 -1.77 -14.55
C CYS A 13 21.00 -1.84 -13.10
N LEU A 14 20.38 -2.96 -12.74
CA LEU A 14 20.02 -3.31 -11.36
C LEU A 14 21.25 -3.90 -10.66
N SER A 15 21.52 -3.48 -9.43
CA SER A 15 22.38 -4.26 -8.53
C SER A 15 21.67 -4.61 -7.25
N SER A 16 21.89 -5.84 -6.81
CA SER A 16 21.46 -6.37 -5.52
C SER A 16 22.70 -6.54 -4.64
N GLU A 17 22.68 -5.93 -3.47
CA GLU A 17 23.72 -6.09 -2.45
C GLU A 17 23.04 -6.49 -1.14
N VAL A 18 23.69 -7.35 -0.36
CA VAL A 18 23.23 -7.67 0.99
C VAL A 18 23.93 -6.72 1.94
N GLU A 19 23.16 -5.82 2.55
CA GLU A 19 23.65 -4.83 3.48
C GLU A 19 23.38 -5.27 4.94
N ASP A 20 24.22 -4.78 5.85
CA ASP A 20 24.16 -4.96 7.31
C ASP A 20 24.40 -6.41 7.84
N ALA A 21 24.51 -6.54 9.16
CA ALA A 21 24.69 -7.78 9.89
C ALA A 21 23.57 -8.02 10.91
N GLY A 22 23.27 -9.28 11.21
CA GLY A 22 22.31 -9.66 12.25
C GLY A 22 20.85 -9.34 11.90
N GLU A 23 20.14 -8.64 12.78
CA GLU A 23 18.69 -8.39 12.65
C GLU A 23 18.28 -7.44 11.53
N ARG A 24 19.24 -6.68 11.02
CA ARG A 24 19.02 -5.67 9.98
C ARG A 24 19.43 -6.16 8.60
N ARG A 25 19.76 -7.44 8.46
CA ARG A 25 20.24 -8.01 7.21
C ARG A 25 19.18 -7.87 6.14
N ALA A 26 19.50 -7.14 5.09
CA ALA A 26 18.56 -6.85 4.02
C ALA A 26 19.20 -7.00 2.65
N GLU A 27 18.42 -7.47 1.68
CA GLU A 27 18.78 -7.41 0.27
C GLU A 27 18.29 -6.08 -0.31
N VAL A 28 19.20 -5.31 -0.88
CA VAL A 28 18.93 -3.95 -1.36
C VAL A 28 19.13 -3.92 -2.86
N TRP A 29 18.10 -3.50 -3.60
CA TRP A 29 18.17 -3.25 -5.04
C TRP A 29 18.29 -1.76 -5.32
N ARG A 30 19.32 -1.37 -6.07
CA ARG A 30 19.61 0.02 -6.41
C ARG A 30 19.78 0.21 -7.92
N LEU A 31 19.52 1.43 -8.38
CA LEU A 31 19.71 1.85 -9.75
C LEU A 31 21.17 2.24 -10.04
N ARG A 32 21.94 1.50 -10.85
CA ARG A 32 23.33 1.91 -11.14
C ARG A 32 23.41 3.10 -12.09
N ARG A 33 23.71 4.29 -11.56
CA ARG A 33 24.18 5.48 -12.28
C ARG A 33 25.40 6.05 -11.54
N GLY A 34 26.62 5.64 -11.93
CA GLY A 34 27.84 5.97 -11.16
C GLY A 34 27.86 5.27 -9.79
N GLU A 35 28.61 5.84 -8.82
CA GLU A 35 28.88 5.20 -7.52
C GLU A 35 27.70 5.16 -6.54
N ASN A 36 26.55 5.76 -6.86
CA ASN A 36 25.46 5.90 -5.89
C ASN A 36 24.07 5.95 -6.53
N GLY A 37 23.41 4.80 -6.57
CA GLY A 37 22.09 4.61 -7.16
C GLY A 37 20.90 4.92 -6.25
N ALA A 38 19.77 5.32 -6.86
CA ALA A 38 18.50 5.44 -6.15
C ALA A 38 18.02 4.06 -5.66
N MET A 39 17.44 4.00 -4.46
CA MET A 39 16.88 2.77 -3.93
C MET A 39 15.59 2.39 -4.66
N LEU A 40 15.47 1.11 -5.05
CA LEU A 40 14.33 0.60 -5.81
C LEU A 40 13.50 -0.38 -4.99
N ARG A 41 14.19 -1.25 -4.27
CA ARG A 41 13.55 -2.29 -3.46
C ARG A 41 14.46 -2.64 -2.27
N LEU A 42 13.84 -3.03 -1.17
CA LEU A 42 14.48 -3.55 0.01
C LEU A 42 13.74 -4.84 0.42
N ARG A 43 14.46 -5.89 0.77
CA ARG A 43 13.88 -7.09 1.36
C ARG A 43 14.55 -7.34 2.69
N LEU A 44 13.79 -7.25 3.76
CA LEU A 44 14.26 -7.58 5.10
C LEU A 44 14.34 -9.10 5.20
N LEU A 45 15.55 -9.65 5.35
CA LEU A 45 15.73 -11.11 5.27
C LEU A 45 15.14 -11.85 6.48
N GLN A 46 14.93 -11.15 7.59
CA GLN A 46 14.34 -11.74 8.79
C GLN A 46 12.82 -11.86 8.72
N SER A 47 12.13 -10.76 8.38
CA SER A 47 10.67 -10.74 8.29
C SER A 47 10.16 -11.24 6.94
N GLY A 48 11.01 -11.27 5.91
CA GLY A 48 10.58 -11.52 4.53
C GLY A 48 9.83 -10.34 3.91
N GLN A 49 9.62 -9.25 4.65
CA GLN A 49 8.94 -8.04 4.19
C GLN A 49 9.72 -7.40 3.04
N MET A 50 8.99 -6.99 2.01
CA MET A 50 9.55 -6.36 0.82
C MET A 50 9.01 -4.94 0.67
N GLN A 51 9.90 -3.96 0.58
CA GLN A 51 9.54 -2.55 0.37
C GLN A 51 9.96 -2.12 -1.03
N HIS A 52 9.11 -1.33 -1.68
CA HIS A 52 9.32 -0.75 -2.98
C HIS A 52 9.40 0.76 -2.88
N TYR A 53 10.34 1.33 -3.63
CA TYR A 53 10.59 2.76 -3.60
C TYR A 53 10.45 3.38 -4.99
N GLU A 54 10.07 4.66 -4.98
CA GLU A 54 10.11 5.56 -6.12
C GLU A 54 10.82 6.85 -5.74
N GLY A 55 11.40 7.53 -6.72
CA GLY A 55 12.06 8.82 -6.53
C GLY A 55 13.52 8.79 -6.98
N GLU A 56 14.09 9.97 -7.13
CA GLU A 56 15.51 10.12 -7.36
C GLU A 56 16.32 9.85 -6.09
N LYS A 57 17.63 9.72 -6.25
CA LYS A 57 18.55 9.54 -5.13
C LYS A 57 18.35 10.62 -4.08
N GLY A 58 18.16 10.22 -2.83
CA GLY A 58 18.01 11.14 -1.70
C GLY A 58 16.58 11.66 -1.50
N VAL A 59 15.64 11.30 -2.37
CA VAL A 59 14.21 11.63 -2.23
C VAL A 59 13.33 10.39 -2.45
N GLU A 60 13.89 9.20 -2.28
CA GLU A 60 13.14 7.95 -2.39
C GLU A 60 12.04 7.89 -1.33
N ARG A 61 10.84 7.54 -1.77
CA ARG A 61 9.64 7.33 -0.96
C ARG A 61 9.16 5.89 -1.08
N VAL A 62 8.53 5.36 -0.03
CA VAL A 62 7.90 4.04 -0.09
C VAL A 62 6.60 4.16 -0.87
N VAL A 63 6.40 3.27 -1.85
CA VAL A 63 5.15 3.22 -2.62
C VAL A 63 4.39 1.92 -2.45
N ARG A 64 5.07 0.87 -2.00
CA ARG A 64 4.47 -0.44 -1.80
C ARG A 64 5.24 -1.27 -0.81
N VAL A 65 4.53 -1.99 0.05
CA VAL A 65 5.08 -2.93 1.02
C VAL A 65 4.35 -4.26 0.86
N GLU A 66 5.11 -5.34 0.69
CA GLU A 66 4.60 -6.71 0.65
C GLU A 66 5.01 -7.41 1.95
N PHE A 67 4.03 -7.98 2.64
CA PHE A 67 4.23 -8.73 3.86
C PHE A 67 4.27 -10.24 3.56
N PRO A 68 4.98 -11.03 4.38
CA PRO A 68 5.08 -12.48 4.19
C PRO A 68 3.75 -13.22 4.33
N ASN A 69 2.75 -12.62 4.99
CA ASN A 69 1.40 -13.18 5.09
C ASN A 69 0.61 -13.03 3.77
N GLY A 70 1.12 -12.28 2.79
CA GLY A 70 0.41 -12.01 1.52
C GLY A 70 -0.27 -10.64 1.46
N GLU A 71 -0.30 -9.90 2.57
CA GLU A 71 -0.83 -8.54 2.60
C GLU A 71 0.06 -7.61 1.78
N VAL A 72 -0.56 -6.72 1.00
CA VAL A 72 0.15 -5.72 0.19
C VAL A 72 -0.42 -4.34 0.48
N GLN A 73 0.42 -3.43 0.97
CA GLN A 73 0.07 -2.04 1.23
C GLN A 73 0.65 -1.14 0.13
N HIS A 74 -0.13 -0.18 -0.36
CA HIS A 74 0.28 0.83 -1.33
C HIS A 74 0.20 2.23 -0.74
N TYR A 75 1.19 3.06 -1.07
CA TYR A 75 1.40 4.35 -0.47
C TYR A 75 1.56 5.46 -1.52
N GLU A 76 1.12 6.65 -1.15
CA GLU A 76 1.32 7.89 -1.92
C GLU A 76 1.83 9.01 -1.02
N GLY A 77 2.45 10.04 -1.61
CA GLY A 77 2.93 11.21 -0.87
C GLY A 77 4.37 11.55 -1.20
N GLU A 78 4.90 12.55 -0.52
CA GLU A 78 6.33 12.88 -0.59
C GLU A 78 7.12 12.04 0.42
N ARG A 79 8.44 11.98 0.24
CA ARG A 79 9.33 11.27 1.17
C ARG A 79 9.12 11.74 2.60
N GLY A 80 8.81 10.81 3.50
CA GLY A 80 8.63 11.05 4.93
C GLY A 80 7.22 11.47 5.35
N VAL A 81 6.30 11.63 4.40
CA VAL A 81 4.87 11.92 4.64
C VAL A 81 4.00 11.04 3.73
N GLU A 82 4.47 9.83 3.45
CA GLU A 82 3.69 8.85 2.72
C GLU A 82 2.44 8.45 3.51
N ARG A 83 1.33 8.25 2.81
CA ARG A 83 0.04 7.82 3.35
C ARG A 83 -0.42 6.52 2.72
N LEU A 84 -1.08 5.68 3.50
CA LEU A 84 -1.71 4.46 2.99
C LEU A 84 -2.90 4.84 2.10
N VAL A 85 -2.96 4.30 0.88
CA VAL A 85 -4.09 4.55 -0.05
C VAL A 85 -4.84 3.29 -0.43
N ARG A 86 -4.18 2.13 -0.33
CA ARG A 86 -4.78 0.85 -0.69
C ARG A 86 -4.10 -0.30 0.05
N MET A 87 -4.89 -1.26 0.51
CA MET A 87 -4.41 -2.50 1.10
C MET A 87 -5.07 -3.68 0.39
N GLU A 88 -4.28 -4.67 0.00
CA GLU A 88 -4.75 -5.98 -0.46
C GLU A 88 -4.60 -6.95 0.71
N LEU A 89 -5.72 -7.53 1.15
CA LEU A 89 -5.80 -8.40 2.31
C LEU A 89 -5.33 -9.82 1.97
N ALA A 90 -4.58 -10.42 2.89
CA ALA A 90 -4.00 -11.75 2.73
C ALA A 90 -5.03 -12.88 2.61
N ASP A 91 -6.10 -12.80 3.41
CA ASP A 91 -6.97 -13.96 3.67
C ASP A 91 -7.91 -14.25 2.51
N ASP A 92 -8.70 -13.24 2.12
CA ASP A 92 -9.72 -13.41 1.09
C ASP A 92 -9.34 -12.76 -0.23
N GLY A 93 -8.28 -11.95 -0.30
CA GLY A 93 -7.95 -11.14 -1.48
C GLY A 93 -8.82 -9.88 -1.62
N GLY A 94 -9.49 -9.49 -0.53
CA GLY A 94 -10.22 -8.23 -0.46
C GLY A 94 -9.29 -7.02 -0.60
N VAL A 95 -9.87 -5.89 -1.02
CA VAL A 95 -9.13 -4.64 -1.25
C VAL A 95 -9.78 -3.51 -0.48
N GLU A 96 -9.00 -2.90 0.41
CA GLU A 96 -9.39 -1.72 1.16
C GLU A 96 -8.75 -0.47 0.53
N HIS A 97 -9.49 0.62 0.50
CA HIS A 97 -9.05 1.93 0.01
C HIS A 97 -9.13 2.95 1.12
N TYR A 98 -8.10 3.80 1.19
CA TYR A 98 -7.89 4.73 2.27
C TYR A 98 -7.74 6.16 1.74
N GLU A 99 -8.27 7.12 2.50
CA GLU A 99 -8.20 8.55 2.21
C GLU A 99 -7.75 9.32 3.44
N GLY A 100 -7.18 10.51 3.27
CA GLY A 100 -6.77 11.36 4.39
C GLY A 100 -5.34 11.84 4.27
N GLU A 101 -4.88 12.54 5.30
CA GLU A 101 -3.48 12.97 5.42
C GLU A 101 -2.63 11.85 6.01
N SER A 102 -1.31 11.95 5.85
CA SER A 102 -0.37 10.96 6.41
C SER A 102 -0.54 10.85 7.93
N GLY A 103 -0.78 9.64 8.41
CA GLY A 103 -1.05 9.34 9.82
C GLY A 103 -2.48 9.61 10.29
N ALA A 104 -3.37 10.04 9.41
CA ALA A 104 -4.80 10.26 9.68
C ALA A 104 -5.67 9.65 8.57
N GLU A 105 -5.17 8.59 7.94
CA GLU A 105 -5.88 7.85 6.90
C GLU A 105 -7.12 7.16 7.48
N ARG A 106 -8.20 7.18 6.71
CA ARG A 106 -9.48 6.54 7.03
C ARG A 106 -9.88 5.57 5.93
N LEU A 107 -10.56 4.49 6.31
CA LEU A 107 -11.17 3.57 5.34
C LEU A 107 -12.30 4.31 4.59
N SER A 108 -12.23 4.36 3.26
CA SER A 108 -13.29 4.96 2.43
C SER A 108 -14.09 3.92 1.66
N ARG A 109 -13.45 2.80 1.28
CA ARG A 109 -14.07 1.75 0.48
C ARG A 109 -13.43 0.38 0.72
N ALA A 110 -14.23 -0.67 0.80
CA ALA A 110 -13.77 -2.06 0.84
C ALA A 110 -14.44 -2.89 -0.25
N GLU A 111 -13.66 -3.69 -0.95
CA GLU A 111 -14.10 -4.64 -1.98
C GLU A 111 -13.78 -6.05 -1.50
N PHE A 112 -14.78 -6.93 -1.45
CA PHE A 112 -14.57 -8.33 -1.10
C PHE A 112 -14.25 -9.14 -2.34
N ALA A 113 -13.38 -10.14 -2.22
CA ALA A 113 -12.86 -10.88 -3.38
C ALA A 113 -13.89 -11.76 -4.09
N ASN A 114 -14.96 -12.12 -3.39
CA ASN A 114 -16.12 -12.77 -4.02
C ASN A 114 -16.84 -11.84 -5.02
N GLY A 115 -16.54 -10.53 -4.99
CA GLY A 115 -17.18 -9.51 -5.82
C GLY A 115 -18.66 -9.34 -5.51
N GLU A 116 -19.15 -9.90 -4.41
CA GLU A 116 -20.58 -9.89 -4.06
C GLU A 116 -21.02 -8.53 -3.51
N GLU A 117 -20.10 -7.78 -2.90
CA GLU A 117 -20.40 -6.51 -2.26
C GLU A 117 -19.20 -5.55 -2.32
N VAL A 118 -19.50 -4.26 -2.46
CA VAL A 118 -18.59 -3.13 -2.24
C VAL A 118 -19.17 -2.24 -1.16
N GLN A 119 -18.39 -2.00 -0.11
CA GLN A 119 -18.79 -1.18 1.03
C GLN A 119 -18.11 0.18 0.97
N TYR A 120 -18.84 1.23 1.36
CA TYR A 120 -18.36 2.60 1.44
C TYR A 120 -18.50 3.12 2.86
N TYR A 121 -17.50 3.87 3.28
CA TYR A 121 -17.30 4.29 4.65
C TYR A 121 -17.10 5.80 4.76
N GLU A 122 -17.62 6.39 5.83
CA GLU A 122 -17.42 7.79 6.18
C GLU A 122 -17.12 7.93 7.67
N GLY A 123 -16.36 8.97 8.05
CA GLY A 123 -16.01 9.26 9.44
C GLY A 123 -14.59 9.77 9.56
N GLU A 124 -14.15 9.99 10.79
CA GLU A 124 -12.74 10.27 11.10
C GLU A 124 -11.93 8.97 11.14
N GLY A 125 -10.61 9.08 11.01
CA GLY A 125 -9.70 7.92 11.05
C GLY A 125 -9.90 7.09 12.33
N GLY A 126 -10.21 5.81 12.17
CA GLY A 126 -10.51 4.88 13.25
C GLY A 126 -11.95 4.93 13.80
N ALA A 127 -12.77 5.87 13.33
CA ALA A 127 -14.18 6.05 13.71
C ALA A 127 -15.13 5.96 12.50
N GLU A 128 -14.69 5.32 11.43
CA GLU A 128 -15.45 5.17 10.20
C GLU A 128 -16.68 4.27 10.41
N ARG A 129 -17.76 4.61 9.72
CA ARG A 129 -19.01 3.84 9.66
C ARG A 129 -19.34 3.52 8.21
N MET A 130 -19.92 2.35 7.98
CA MET A 130 -20.46 2.01 6.67
C MET A 130 -21.68 2.90 6.41
N VAL A 131 -21.70 3.56 5.25
CA VAL A 131 -22.81 4.43 4.82
C VAL A 131 -23.52 3.90 3.59
N ARG A 132 -22.86 3.03 2.81
CA ARG A 132 -23.41 2.43 1.60
C ARG A 132 -22.81 1.06 1.35
N ALA A 133 -23.65 0.13 0.89
CA ALA A 133 -23.24 -1.14 0.33
C ALA A 133 -23.86 -1.31 -1.06
N GLU A 134 -23.04 -1.73 -2.02
CA GLU A 134 -23.46 -2.06 -3.39
C GLU A 134 -23.23 -3.55 -3.62
N TYR A 135 -24.27 -4.27 -4.04
CA TYR A 135 -24.22 -5.71 -4.24
C TYR A 135 -24.11 -6.07 -5.73
N ALA A 136 -23.60 -7.28 -6.01
CA ALA A 136 -23.43 -7.79 -7.37
C ALA A 136 -24.75 -7.90 -8.17
N ASP A 137 -25.89 -8.01 -7.49
CA ASP A 137 -27.22 -8.01 -8.12
C ASP A 137 -27.71 -6.60 -8.50
N GLY A 138 -26.91 -5.58 -8.22
CA GLY A 138 -27.20 -4.17 -8.47
C GLY A 138 -28.03 -3.50 -7.38
N SER A 139 -28.39 -4.22 -6.31
CA SER A 139 -29.04 -3.61 -5.15
C SER A 139 -28.06 -2.71 -4.40
N VAL A 140 -28.60 -1.61 -3.84
CA VAL A 140 -27.82 -0.63 -3.09
C VAL A 140 -28.53 -0.36 -1.77
N GLN A 141 -27.81 -0.54 -0.67
CA GLN A 141 -28.28 -0.24 0.68
C GLN A 141 -27.55 1.01 1.20
N HIS A 142 -28.29 1.90 1.84
CA HIS A 142 -27.76 3.08 2.50
C HIS A 142 -27.99 2.94 4.00
N TYR A 143 -26.99 3.35 4.78
CA TYR A 143 -26.99 3.22 6.23
C TYR A 143 -26.93 4.60 6.86
N GLU A 144 -27.87 4.89 7.75
CA GLU A 144 -27.96 6.14 8.49
C GLU A 144 -27.84 5.84 9.99
N GLY A 145 -26.89 6.50 10.67
CA GLY A 145 -26.71 6.34 12.12
C GLY A 145 -25.23 6.36 12.54
N GLU A 146 -24.97 6.38 13.84
CA GLU A 146 -23.62 6.16 14.38
C GLU A 146 -23.25 4.68 14.34
N ARG A 147 -21.95 4.36 14.28
CA ARG A 147 -21.44 2.98 14.26
C ARG A 147 -22.08 2.16 15.39
N GLY A 148 -22.84 1.13 15.02
CA GLY A 148 -23.53 0.25 15.98
C GLY A 148 -24.97 0.65 16.35
N ALA A 149 -25.56 1.64 15.67
CA ALA A 149 -26.95 2.07 15.86
C ALA A 149 -27.92 1.59 14.76
N ASP A 150 -27.48 0.69 13.87
CA ASP A 150 -28.28 0.24 12.73
C ASP A 150 -29.53 -0.51 13.21
N ARG A 151 -30.71 0.03 12.89
CA ARG A 151 -32.01 -0.66 13.05
C ARG A 151 -32.41 -1.25 11.70
N ILE A 152 -32.66 -2.56 11.69
CA ILE A 152 -33.32 -3.30 10.59
C ILE A 152 -34.80 -2.93 10.56
#